data_AF-A0ABD0QEL2-F1
#
_entry.id   AF-A0ABD0QEL2-F1
#
_cell.length_a   1.000
_cell.length_b   1.000
_cell.length_c   1.000
_cell.angle_alpha   90.00
_cell.angle_beta   90.00
_cell.angle_gamma   90.00
#
_symmetry.space_group_name_H-M   'P 1'
#
loop_
_entity.id
_entity.type
_entity.pdbx_description
1 polymer ?
#
loop_
_entity_poly.entity_id
_entity_poly.type
_entity_poly.pdbx_seq_one_letter_code
_entity_poly.pdbx_strand_id
1 'polypeptide(L)' 'GMREQELKEIKLHGVSTVGLKNIIEFIYTSHVSLGLGTLQDTLEAASFLQVLPVLSFCNQLLSSEV' A
#
# COMPACT_ATOMS: atom_id res chain seq x y z
N GLY A 1 -24.76 -8.44 1.33
CA GLY A 1 -23.36 -8.51 0.87
C GLY A 1 -23.23 -7.71 -0.41
N MET A 2 -22.00 -7.30 -0.73
CA MET A 2 -21.68 -6.69 -2.03
C MET A 2 -21.64 -7.77 -3.11
N ARG A 3 -22.01 -7.45 -4.36
CA ARG A 3 -22.05 -8.44 -5.47
C ARG A 3 -20.65 -9.00 -5.76
N GLU A 4 -19.64 -8.20 -5.47
CA GLU A 4 -18.22 -8.46 -5.63
C GLU A 4 -17.70 -9.57 -4.72
N GLN A 5 -18.44 -9.96 -3.67
CA GLN A 5 -18.00 -10.97 -2.69
C GLN A 5 -17.85 -12.38 -3.28
N GLU A 6 -18.59 -12.71 -4.35
CA GLU A 6 -18.53 -14.02 -5.01
C GLU A 6 -17.53 -14.05 -6.17
N LEU A 7 -16.92 -12.90 -6.51
CA LEU A 7 -15.97 -12.80 -7.60
C LEU A 7 -14.59 -13.32 -7.18
N LYS A 8 -13.98 -14.13 -8.05
CA LYS A 8 -12.59 -14.58 -7.88
C LYS A 8 -11.55 -13.53 -8.30
N GLU A 9 -12.01 -12.47 -8.95
CA GLU A 9 -11.17 -11.39 -9.48
C GLU A 9 -11.80 -10.05 -9.15
N ILE A 10 -10.96 -9.09 -8.78
CA ILE A 10 -11.35 -7.70 -8.52
C ILE A 10 -10.55 -6.76 -9.42
N LYS A 11 -11.16 -5.64 -9.81
CA LYS A 11 -10.46 -4.54 -10.48
C LYS A 11 -10.24 -3.42 -9.48
N LEU A 12 -8.98 -3.20 -9.12
CA LEU A 12 -8.56 -2.09 -8.29
C LEU A 12 -8.21 -0.90 -9.18
N HIS A 13 -8.92 0.21 -8.96
CA HIS A 13 -8.65 1.48 -9.59
C HIS A 13 -8.08 2.45 -8.55
N GLY A 14 -7.24 3.40 -8.97
CA GLY A 14 -6.68 4.42 -8.08
C GLY A 14 -5.48 3.96 -7.25
N VAL A 15 -4.86 2.82 -7.60
CA VAL A 15 -3.63 2.34 -6.97
C VAL A 15 -2.64 1.97 -8.06
N SER A 16 -1.38 2.41 -7.92
CA SER A 16 -0.32 2.02 -8.85
C SER A 16 0.12 0.56 -8.62
N THR A 17 0.62 -0.08 -9.67
CA THR A 17 1.07 -1.49 -9.59
C THR A 17 2.21 -1.66 -8.58
N VAL A 18 3.09 -0.64 -8.47
CA VAL A 18 4.22 -0.63 -7.52
C VAL A 18 3.70 -0.53 -6.10
N GLY A 19 2.82 0.44 -5.82
CA GLY A 19 2.23 0.60 -4.49
C GLY A 19 1.47 -0.65 -4.06
N LEU A 20 0.61 -1.19 -4.92
CA LEU A 20 -0.15 -2.40 -4.63
C LEU A 20 0.76 -3.61 -4.33
N LYS A 21 1.82 -3.81 -5.13
CA LYS A 21 2.78 -4.89 -4.90
C LYS A 21 3.41 -4.79 -3.51
N ASN A 22 3.85 -3.60 -3.11
CA ASN A 22 4.46 -3.39 -1.79
C ASN A 22 3.48 -3.64 -0.65
N ILE A 23 2.20 -3.25 -0.82
CA ILE A 23 1.16 -3.54 0.17
C ILE A 23 0.90 -5.04 0.29
N ILE A 24 0.82 -5.77 -0.83
CA ILE A 24 0.65 -7.22 -0.81
C ILE A 24 1.84 -7.88 -0.12
N GLU A 25 3.07 -7.49 -0.46
CA GLU A 25 4.27 -8.00 0.18
C GLU A 25 4.24 -7.79 1.69
N PHE A 26 3.83 -6.61 2.16
CA PHE A 26 3.62 -6.33 3.58
C PHE A 26 2.55 -7.22 4.21
N ILE A 27 1.39 -7.41 3.57
CA ILE A 27 0.31 -8.24 4.10
C ILE A 27 0.78 -9.69 4.31
N TYR A 28 1.58 -10.23 3.39
CA TYR A 28 2.03 -11.61 3.44
C TYR A 28 3.28 -11.83 4.30
N THR A 29 4.13 -10.82 4.48
CA THR A 29 5.44 -10.98 5.13
C THR A 29 5.62 -10.13 6.39
N SER A 30 4.73 -9.16 6.63
CA SER A 30 4.91 -8.07 7.61
C SER A 30 6.15 -7.20 7.37
N HIS A 31 6.77 -7.30 6.18
CA HIS A 31 7.93 -6.50 5.77
C HIS A 31 7.58 -5.63 4.56
N VAL A 32 8.15 -4.42 4.53
CA VAL A 32 8.07 -3.52 3.38
C VAL A 32 9.40 -2.82 3.21
N SER A 33 9.96 -2.84 1.99
CA SER A 33 11.15 -2.08 1.64
C SER A 33 10.75 -0.80 0.93
N LEU A 34 10.93 0.33 1.61
CA LEU A 34 10.61 1.65 1.09
C LEU A 34 11.89 2.32 0.60
N GLY A 35 11.88 2.78 -0.65
CA GLY A 35 12.91 3.66 -1.20
C GLY A 35 12.28 4.98 -1.63
N LEU A 36 13.10 6.02 -1.83
CA LEU A 36 12.62 7.34 -2.25
C LEU A 36 11.79 7.29 -3.55
N GLY A 37 12.13 6.37 -4.46
CA GLY A 37 11.38 6.19 -5.72
C GLY A 37 10.06 5.43 -5.59
N THR A 38 9.81 4.73 -4.47
CA THR A 38 8.59 3.92 -4.27
C THR A 38 7.71 4.45 -3.13
N LEU A 39 8.18 5.44 -2.38
CA LEU A 39 7.52 5.96 -1.19
C LEU A 39 6.14 6.55 -1.50
N GLN A 40 6.04 7.43 -2.50
CA GLN A 40 4.78 8.08 -2.88
C GLN A 40 3.73 7.05 -3.30
N ASP A 41 4.10 6.14 -4.21
CA ASP A 41 3.24 5.04 -4.67
C ASP A 41 2.74 4.17 -3.50
N THR A 42 3.63 3.86 -2.56
CA THR A 42 3.30 3.00 -1.41
C THR A 42 2.42 3.73 -0.41
N LEU A 43 2.65 5.03 -0.18
CA LEU A 43 1.82 5.87 0.67
C LEU A 43 0.39 5.98 0.14
N GLU A 44 0.24 6.27 -1.16
CA GLU A 44 -1.07 6.36 -1.81
C GLU A 44 -1.83 5.03 -1.76
N ALA A 45 -1.14 3.92 -2.04
CA ALA A 45 -1.72 2.57 -1.93
C ALA A 45 -2.14 2.22 -0.49
N ALA A 46 -1.29 2.52 0.50
CA ALA A 46 -1.59 2.29 1.90
C ALA A 46 -2.79 3.11 2.38
N SER A 47 -2.90 4.37 1.90
CA SER A 47 -4.03 5.24 2.20
C SER A 47 -5.32 4.71 1.59
N PHE A 48 -5.28 4.32 0.31
CA PHE A 48 -6.44 3.80 -0.40
C PHE A 48 -6.97 2.50 0.23
N LEU A 49 -6.05 1.59 0.59
CA LEU A 49 -6.37 0.28 1.17
C LEU A 49 -6.48 0.29 2.71
N GLN A 50 -6.28 1.45 3.35
CA GLN A 50 -6.34 1.65 4.80
C GLN A 50 -5.38 0.76 5.60
N VAL A 51 -4.16 0.56 5.09
CA VAL A 51 -3.09 -0.21 5.74
C VAL A 51 -2.29 0.71 6.67
N LEU A 52 -2.86 1.00 7.85
CA LEU A 52 -2.34 1.96 8.83
C LEU A 52 -0.88 1.74 9.27
N PRO A 53 -0.38 0.49 9.46
CA PRO A 53 1.03 0.28 9.81
C PRO A 53 1.98 0.82 8.74
N VAL A 54 1.67 0.58 7.45
CA VAL A 54 2.47 1.06 6.32
C VAL A 54 2.41 2.58 6.22
N LEU A 55 1.24 3.20 6.45
CA LEU A 55 1.12 4.66 6.52
C LEU A 55 2.02 5.26 7.60
N SER A 56 2.08 4.62 8.77
CA SER A 56 2.92 5.07 9.88
C SER A 56 4.40 5.01 9.50
N PHE A 57 4.85 3.93 8.85
CA PHE A 57 6.22 3.81 8.34
C PHE A 57 6.55 4.86 7.28
N CYS A 58 5.66 5.09 6.32
CA CYS A 58 5.86 6.11 5.29
C CYS A 58 6.01 7.51 5.90
N ASN A 59 5.17 7.86 6.89
CA ASN A 59 5.25 9.14 7.59
C ASN A 59 6.53 9.31 8.41
N GLN A 60 7.03 8.23 9.03
CA GLN A 60 8.31 8.27 9.75
C GLN A 60 9.49 8.55 8.83
N LEU A 61 9.52 7.92 7.64
CA LEU A 61 10.55 8.20 6.63
C LEU A 61 10.48 9.63 6.13
N LEU A 62 9.28 10.13 5.80
CA LEU A 62 9.09 11.52 5.39
C LEU A 62 9.55 12.52 6.45
N SER A 63 9.29 12.21 7.73
CA SER A 63 9.70 13.06 8.86
C SER A 63 11.20 12.95 9.17
N SER A 64 11.90 11.97 8.62
CA SER A 64 13.35 11.79 8.82
C SER A 64 14.19 12.46 7.72
N GLU A 65 13.55 12.85 6.61
CA GLU A 65 14.15 13.59 5.49
C GLU A 65 14.04 15.12 5.66
N VAL A 66 13.45 15.60 6.77
CA VAL A 66 13.28 17.03 7.10
C VAL A 66 14.20 17.49 8.22
#